data_AF-A0A8J6BNG5-F1
#
_entry.id   AF-A0A8J6BNG5-F1
#
_cell.length_a   1.000
_cell.length_b   1.000
_cell.length_c   1.000
_cell.angle_alpha   90.00
_cell.angle_beta   90.00
_cell.angle_gamma   90.00
#
_symmetry.space_group_name_H-M   'P 1'
#
loop_
_entity.id
_entity.type
_entity.pdbx_description
1 polymer ?
#
loop_
_entity_poly.entity_id
_entity_poly.type
_entity_poly.pdbx_seq_one_letter_code
_entity_poly.pdbx_strand_id
1 'polypeptide(L)'
;MGHTSLEVANTMPTPRVLKTHLPIQLMPPSFWEKDVKMVYIARNPKDCMVSYYYFYKMDQTLPDPETWDNFFSTFLKGSLAWGDWFDHVTGWWKARDEHKILYIFYEDMIEDSRRELCKVMRFLGKDFSEDVVKKILHHTSFKAMKANPMINFSVFSESIFDQSVSSFMRKGKQLEIIGQVRLTRPPKCRHPPSYCRDVRIPHMSMS
;
A
#
# COMPACT_ATOMS: atom_id res chain seq x y z
N MET A 1 -17.65 23.64 7.96
CA MET A 1 -16.46 23.17 8.70
C MET A 1 -16.51 21.65 8.68
N GLY A 2 -15.59 21.01 7.97
CA GLY A 2 -15.57 19.54 7.88
C GLY A 2 -15.05 18.95 9.19
N HIS A 3 -15.64 17.85 9.64
CA HIS A 3 -15.13 17.10 10.77
C HIS A 3 -13.69 16.64 10.51
N THR A 4 -12.83 16.74 11.51
CA THR A 4 -11.49 16.14 11.42
C THR A 4 -11.61 14.62 11.31
N SER A 5 -10.62 13.96 10.71
CA SER A 5 -10.59 12.49 10.63
C SER A 5 -10.69 11.82 12.01
N LEU A 6 -10.18 12.48 13.05
CA LEU A 6 -10.28 12.03 14.44
C LEU A 6 -11.71 12.13 15.00
N GLU A 7 -12.40 13.25 14.76
CA GLU A 7 -13.81 13.41 15.17
C GLU A 7 -14.70 12.35 14.54
N VAL A 8 -14.49 12.06 13.25
CA VAL A 8 -15.20 10.99 12.55
C VAL A 8 -14.88 9.63 13.18
N ALA A 9 -13.60 9.34 13.45
CA ALA A 9 -13.19 8.07 14.05
C ALA A 9 -13.77 7.84 15.47
N ASN A 10 -14.04 8.91 16.21
CA ASN A 10 -14.64 8.85 17.55
C ASN A 10 -16.14 8.54 17.52
N THR A 11 -16.84 8.85 16.42
CA THR A 11 -18.28 8.55 16.26
C THR A 11 -18.56 7.22 15.57
N MET A 12 -17.53 6.55 15.01
CA MET A 12 -17.69 5.26 14.36
C MET A 12 -18.10 4.14 15.35
N PRO A 13 -19.10 3.31 15.00
CA PRO A 13 -19.46 2.15 15.81
C PRO A 13 -18.36 1.08 15.80
N THR A 14 -18.36 0.22 16.81
CA THR A 14 -17.47 -0.95 16.87
C THR A 14 -18.05 -2.09 16.02
N PRO A 15 -17.23 -2.85 15.26
CA PRO A 15 -15.78 -2.74 15.12
C PRO A 15 -15.34 -1.60 14.18
N ARG A 16 -14.35 -0.80 14.63
CA ARG A 16 -13.77 0.30 13.84
C ARG A 16 -12.67 -0.20 12.93
N VAL A 17 -12.67 0.25 11.68
CA VAL A 17 -11.61 -0.01 10.70
C VAL A 17 -10.94 1.32 10.37
N LEU A 18 -9.66 1.44 10.70
CA LEU A 18 -8.87 2.65 10.50
C LEU A 18 -7.71 2.35 9.55
N LYS A 19 -7.27 3.36 8.80
CA LYS A 19 -6.17 3.28 7.84
C LYS A 19 -5.08 4.27 8.23
N THR A 20 -3.83 3.85 8.15
CA THR A 20 -2.66 4.69 8.40
C THR A 20 -1.51 4.32 7.46
N HIS A 21 -0.64 5.29 7.19
CA HIS A 21 0.68 5.09 6.56
C HIS A 21 1.81 5.40 7.54
N LEU A 22 1.52 5.44 8.85
CA LEU A 22 2.55 5.71 9.84
C LEU A 22 3.56 4.55 9.92
N PRO A 23 4.86 4.85 10.00
CA PRO A 23 5.85 3.86 10.35
C PRO A 23 5.66 3.41 11.80
N ILE A 24 6.17 2.24 12.13
CA ILE A 24 5.91 1.58 13.42
C ILE A 24 6.29 2.44 14.62
N GLN A 25 7.36 3.23 14.51
CA GLN A 25 7.91 4.08 15.56
C GLN A 25 6.98 5.25 15.93
N LEU A 26 6.02 5.58 15.05
CA LEU A 26 5.05 6.66 15.27
C LEU A 26 3.68 6.13 15.69
N MET A 27 3.53 4.81 15.89
CA MET A 27 2.29 4.26 16.41
C MET A 27 2.13 4.62 17.90
N PRO A 28 0.94 5.09 18.32
CA PRO A 28 0.73 5.48 19.72
C PRO A 28 0.84 4.26 20.64
N PRO A 29 1.36 4.40 21.89
CA PRO A 29 1.48 3.27 22.84
C PRO A 29 0.19 2.47 23.01
N SER A 30 -0.95 3.17 23.07
CA SER A 30 -2.28 2.55 23.20
C SER A 30 -2.66 1.57 22.07
N PHE A 31 -2.03 1.67 20.89
CA PHE A 31 -2.22 0.71 19.80
C PHE A 31 -1.69 -0.67 20.19
N TRP A 32 -0.53 -0.71 20.85
CA TRP A 32 0.11 -1.92 21.32
C TRP A 32 -0.57 -2.45 22.58
N GLU A 33 -0.88 -1.58 23.55
CA GLU A 33 -1.56 -1.93 24.80
C GLU A 33 -2.94 -2.57 24.57
N LYS A 34 -3.67 -2.09 23.57
CA LYS A 34 -5.01 -2.61 23.21
C LYS A 34 -4.96 -3.82 22.27
N ASP A 35 -3.77 -4.30 21.93
CA ASP A 35 -3.54 -5.49 21.10
C ASP A 35 -4.38 -5.46 19.80
N VAL A 36 -4.30 -4.31 19.11
CA VAL A 36 -5.08 -4.04 17.90
C VAL A 36 -4.59 -4.92 16.75
N LYS A 37 -5.53 -5.52 16.01
CA LYS A 37 -5.22 -6.26 14.78
C LYS A 37 -4.80 -5.30 13.66
N MET A 38 -3.65 -5.54 13.06
CA MET A 38 -3.16 -4.80 11.89
C MET A 38 -3.05 -5.70 10.67
N VAL A 39 -3.51 -5.22 9.51
CA VAL A 39 -3.17 -5.80 8.21
C VAL A 39 -2.18 -4.86 7.53
N TYR A 40 -0.93 -5.29 7.44
CA TYR A 40 0.13 -4.52 6.79
C TYR A 40 0.34 -5.02 5.36
N ILE A 41 0.38 -4.10 4.39
CA ILE A 41 0.60 -4.44 2.98
C ILE A 41 1.96 -3.90 2.54
N ALA A 42 2.86 -4.80 2.16
CA ALA A 42 4.11 -4.47 1.49
C ALA A 42 4.00 -4.67 -0.01
N ARG A 43 4.85 -3.99 -0.78
CA ARG A 43 4.93 -4.11 -2.24
C ARG A 43 6.36 -3.86 -2.66
N ASN A 44 6.79 -4.41 -3.79
CA ASN A 44 8.11 -4.17 -4.36
C ASN A 44 8.47 -2.66 -4.37
N PRO A 45 9.66 -2.26 -3.90
CA PRO A 45 10.04 -0.84 -3.80
C PRO A 45 10.04 -0.12 -5.14
N LYS A 46 10.44 -0.80 -6.23
CA LYS A 46 10.44 -0.22 -7.58
C LYS A 46 9.02 0.13 -8.03
N ASP A 47 8.09 -0.79 -7.81
CA ASP A 47 6.68 -0.60 -8.09
C ASP A 47 6.04 0.49 -7.21
N CYS A 48 6.38 0.49 -5.91
CA CYS A 48 5.97 1.52 -4.97
C CYS A 48 6.41 2.90 -5.43
N MET A 49 7.69 3.07 -5.73
CA MET A 49 8.28 4.34 -6.14
C MET A 49 7.67 4.89 -7.42
N VAL A 50 7.48 4.06 -8.46
CA VAL A 50 6.77 4.49 -9.68
C VAL A 50 5.34 4.91 -9.34
N SER A 51 4.61 4.11 -8.54
CA SER A 51 3.26 4.47 -8.12
C SER A 51 3.22 5.77 -7.33
N TYR A 52 4.25 6.02 -6.51
CA TYR A 52 4.31 7.15 -5.62
C TYR A 52 4.63 8.45 -6.34
N TYR A 53 5.49 8.40 -7.37
CA TYR A 53 5.75 9.53 -8.26
C TYR A 53 4.47 10.04 -8.92
N TYR A 54 3.67 9.13 -9.50
CA TYR A 54 2.41 9.50 -10.13
C TYR A 54 1.36 9.97 -9.11
N PHE A 55 1.41 9.46 -7.87
CA PHE A 55 0.56 9.95 -6.79
C PHE A 55 0.95 11.39 -6.40
N TYR A 56 2.24 11.67 -6.23
CA TYR A 56 2.76 13.03 -5.99
C TYR A 56 2.38 14.02 -7.10
N LYS A 57 2.38 13.57 -8.36
CA LYS A 57 1.95 14.41 -9.49
C LYS A 57 0.48 14.83 -9.43
N MET A 58 -0.39 13.94 -8.95
CA MET A 58 -1.82 14.24 -8.90
C MET A 58 -2.24 14.93 -7.59
N ASP A 59 -1.53 14.68 -6.50
CA ASP A 59 -1.85 15.21 -5.17
C ASP A 59 -1.33 16.64 -5.01
N GLN A 60 -2.23 17.61 -5.13
CA GLN A 60 -1.92 19.03 -5.05
C GLN A 60 -1.58 19.50 -3.62
N THR A 61 -1.73 18.61 -2.63
CA THR A 61 -1.36 18.89 -1.23
C THR A 61 0.08 18.51 -0.91
N LEU A 62 0.76 17.84 -1.85
CA LEU A 62 2.16 17.44 -1.73
C LEU A 62 3.06 18.34 -2.60
N PRO A 63 4.36 18.44 -2.28
CA PRO A 63 5.31 19.13 -3.14
C PRO A 63 5.37 18.51 -4.53
N ASP A 64 5.54 19.33 -5.57
CA ASP A 64 5.75 18.85 -6.94
C ASP A 64 6.95 17.88 -6.95
N PRO A 65 6.80 16.65 -7.46
CA PRO A 65 7.91 15.70 -7.54
C PRO A 65 8.98 16.09 -8.58
N GLU A 66 8.72 17.14 -9.39
CA GLU A 66 9.60 17.63 -10.45
C GLU A 66 9.95 16.52 -11.46
N THR A 67 11.25 16.30 -11.67
CA THR A 67 11.79 15.29 -12.57
C THR A 67 11.79 13.91 -11.90
N TRP A 68 11.72 12.87 -12.73
CA TRP A 68 11.81 11.48 -12.25
C TRP A 68 13.10 11.22 -11.46
N ASP A 69 14.24 11.73 -11.94
CA ASP A 69 15.55 11.49 -11.31
C ASP A 69 15.68 12.17 -9.93
N ASN A 70 15.11 13.37 -9.78
CA ASN A 70 15.03 14.06 -8.50
C ASN A 70 14.15 13.27 -7.53
N PHE A 71 12.94 12.88 -7.97
CA PHE A 71 12.04 12.10 -7.14
C PHE A 71 12.64 10.76 -6.72
N PHE A 72 13.29 10.05 -7.65
CA PHE A 72 14.02 8.81 -7.40
C PHE A 72 15.06 8.98 -6.29
N SER A 73 15.87 10.03 -6.40
CA SER A 73 16.90 10.36 -5.42
C SER A 73 16.30 10.68 -4.05
N THR A 74 15.20 11.42 -4.00
CA THR A 74 14.49 11.78 -2.76
C THR A 74 13.84 10.56 -2.10
N PHE A 75 13.27 9.65 -2.90
CA PHE A 75 12.72 8.38 -2.42
C PHE A 75 13.78 7.53 -1.73
N LEU A 76 14.96 7.35 -2.36
CA LEU A 76 16.05 6.56 -1.79
C LEU A 76 16.68 7.19 -0.55
N LYS A 77 16.61 8.52 -0.41
CA LYS A 77 17.02 9.24 0.81
C LYS A 77 15.98 9.16 1.93
N GLY A 78 14.82 8.56 1.69
CA GLY A 78 13.72 8.51 2.67
C GLY A 78 13.15 9.89 3.03
N SER A 79 13.28 10.86 2.11
CA SER A 79 12.90 12.27 2.34
C SER A 79 11.54 12.63 1.73
N LEU A 80 10.71 11.62 1.45
CA LEU A 80 9.31 11.80 1.03
C LEU A 80 8.36 11.66 2.22
N ALA A 81 7.07 11.89 1.99
CA ALA A 81 6.07 11.68 3.04
C ALA A 81 6.12 10.22 3.55
N TRP A 82 5.90 10.06 4.85
CA TRP A 82 5.99 8.79 5.59
C TRP A 82 7.41 8.17 5.70
N GLY A 83 8.44 8.84 5.20
CA GLY A 83 9.84 8.56 5.50
C GLY A 83 10.50 7.47 4.65
N ASP A 84 11.55 6.85 5.19
CA ASP A 84 12.32 5.81 4.50
C ASP A 84 11.51 4.53 4.32
N TRP A 85 11.39 4.11 3.07
CA TRP A 85 10.60 2.94 2.70
C TRP A 85 11.16 1.64 3.29
N PHE A 86 12.49 1.48 3.36
CA PHE A 86 13.11 0.27 3.87
C PHE A 86 12.90 0.14 5.39
N ASP A 87 13.14 1.21 6.13
CA ASP A 87 12.90 1.27 7.58
C ASP A 87 11.42 1.05 7.90
N HIS A 88 10.52 1.62 7.09
CA HIS A 88 9.08 1.43 7.23
C HIS A 88 8.70 -0.05 7.06
N VAL A 89 9.07 -0.66 5.95
CA VAL A 89 8.67 -2.05 5.60
C VAL A 89 9.32 -3.07 6.52
N THR A 90 10.59 -2.86 6.90
CA THR A 90 11.33 -3.76 7.81
C THR A 90 10.90 -3.61 9.27
N GLY A 91 10.54 -2.41 9.72
CA GLY A 91 10.01 -2.17 11.06
C GLY A 91 8.71 -2.96 11.29
N TRP A 92 7.74 -2.81 10.38
CA TRP A 92 6.49 -3.57 10.43
C TRP A 92 6.70 -5.07 10.25
N TRP A 93 7.69 -5.48 9.46
CA TRP A 93 8.02 -6.90 9.31
C TRP A 93 8.49 -7.49 10.64
N LYS A 94 9.48 -6.90 11.31
CA LYS A 94 10.02 -7.41 12.58
C LYS A 94 8.93 -7.53 13.65
N ALA A 95 8.10 -6.52 13.78
CA ALA A 95 7.03 -6.49 14.77
C ALA A 95 5.93 -7.55 14.59
N ARG A 96 5.81 -8.14 13.39
CA ARG A 96 4.79 -9.16 13.11
C ARG A 96 4.95 -10.43 13.95
N ASP A 97 6.15 -10.66 14.45
CA ASP A 97 6.47 -11.82 15.27
C ASP A 97 6.10 -11.57 16.76
N GLU A 98 5.85 -10.31 17.14
CA GLU A 98 5.55 -9.87 18.52
C GLU A 98 4.09 -9.40 18.71
N HIS A 99 3.43 -8.97 17.63
CA HIS A 99 2.09 -8.37 17.68
C HIS A 99 1.11 -9.01 16.68
N LYS A 100 -0.19 -8.74 16.85
CA LYS A 100 -1.25 -9.19 15.92
C LYS A 100 -1.18 -8.45 14.58
N ILE A 101 -0.21 -8.81 13.75
CA ILE A 101 0.01 -8.22 12.43
C ILE A 101 -0.10 -9.33 11.37
N LEU A 102 -1.06 -9.19 10.45
CA LEU A 102 -1.07 -9.94 9.21
C LEU A 102 -0.29 -9.17 8.16
N TYR A 103 0.86 -9.71 7.77
CA TYR A 103 1.71 -9.14 6.73
C TYR A 103 1.38 -9.74 5.36
N ILE A 104 0.98 -8.91 4.41
CA ILE A 104 0.56 -9.29 3.05
C ILE A 104 1.48 -8.62 2.04
N PHE A 105 1.82 -9.33 0.98
CA PHE A 105 2.48 -8.75 -0.20
C PHE A 105 1.45 -8.42 -1.28
N TYR A 106 1.53 -7.22 -1.84
CA TYR A 106 0.66 -6.78 -2.94
C TYR A 106 0.73 -7.72 -4.14
N GLU A 107 1.92 -8.27 -4.41
CA GLU A 107 2.16 -9.24 -5.48
C GLU A 107 1.36 -10.53 -5.25
N ASP A 108 1.24 -10.98 -4.00
CA ASP A 108 0.44 -12.17 -3.66
C ASP A 108 -1.06 -11.90 -3.83
N MET A 109 -1.51 -10.66 -3.58
CA MET A 109 -2.90 -10.26 -3.82
C MET A 109 -3.28 -10.28 -5.30
N ILE A 110 -2.33 -9.91 -6.18
CA ILE A 110 -2.53 -9.97 -7.63
C ILE A 110 -2.48 -11.42 -8.12
N GLU A 111 -1.52 -12.20 -7.62
CA GLU A 111 -1.32 -13.59 -8.04
C GLU A 111 -2.51 -14.49 -7.64
N ASP A 112 -2.99 -14.36 -6.41
CA ASP A 112 -4.09 -15.16 -5.89
C ASP A 112 -4.87 -14.40 -4.81
N SER A 113 -5.79 -13.55 -5.27
CA SER A 113 -6.65 -12.75 -4.39
C SER A 113 -7.52 -13.60 -3.47
N ARG A 114 -7.91 -14.82 -3.87
CA ARG A 114 -8.74 -15.70 -3.03
C ARG A 114 -7.93 -16.24 -1.86
N ARG A 115 -6.69 -16.68 -2.10
CA ARG A 115 -5.77 -17.10 -1.03
C ARG A 115 -5.52 -15.99 -0.03
N GLU A 116 -5.22 -14.78 -0.50
CA GLU A 116 -4.97 -13.65 0.40
C GLU A 116 -6.24 -13.24 1.17
N LEU A 117 -7.42 -13.28 0.54
CA LEU A 117 -8.70 -13.06 1.23
C LEU A 117 -8.92 -14.11 2.35
N CYS A 118 -8.64 -15.39 2.10
CA CYS A 118 -8.73 -16.42 3.13
C CYS A 118 -7.80 -16.15 4.31
N LYS A 119 -6.59 -15.62 4.08
CA LYS A 119 -5.69 -15.21 5.17
C LYS A 119 -6.29 -14.08 6.01
N VAL A 120 -6.86 -13.06 5.36
CA VAL A 120 -7.52 -11.92 6.03
C VAL A 120 -8.73 -12.40 6.84
N MET A 121 -9.60 -13.24 6.26
CA MET A 121 -10.75 -13.83 6.94
C MET A 121 -10.35 -14.57 8.21
N ARG A 122 -9.37 -15.48 8.11
CA ARG A 122 -8.83 -16.23 9.25
C ARG A 122 -8.23 -15.32 10.31
N PHE A 123 -7.46 -14.32 9.91
CA PHE A 123 -6.86 -13.36 10.83
C PHE A 123 -7.91 -12.53 11.57
N LEU A 124 -8.99 -12.14 10.88
CA LEU A 124 -10.10 -11.43 11.49
C LEU A 124 -11.00 -12.34 12.33
N GLY A 125 -10.90 -13.67 12.19
CA GLY A 125 -11.78 -14.64 12.85
C GLY A 125 -13.19 -14.59 12.26
N LYS A 126 -13.28 -14.49 10.93
CA LYS A 126 -14.53 -14.39 10.18
C LYS A 126 -14.60 -15.50 9.16
N ASP A 127 -15.77 -16.12 9.09
CA ASP A 127 -16.13 -17.07 8.03
C ASP A 127 -17.32 -16.52 7.25
N PHE A 128 -17.27 -16.70 5.93
CA PHE A 128 -18.28 -16.20 5.02
C PHE A 128 -18.69 -17.32 4.06
N SER A 129 -19.93 -17.28 3.59
CA SER A 129 -20.36 -18.20 2.54
C SER A 129 -19.61 -17.94 1.24
N GLU A 130 -19.51 -18.96 0.39
CA GLU A 130 -18.84 -18.85 -0.91
C GLU A 130 -19.42 -17.73 -1.79
N ASP A 131 -20.71 -17.43 -1.68
CA ASP A 131 -21.32 -16.33 -2.43
C ASP A 131 -20.87 -14.96 -1.93
N VAL A 132 -20.67 -14.81 -0.62
CA VAL A 132 -20.09 -13.58 -0.04
C VAL A 132 -18.63 -13.45 -0.46
N VAL A 133 -17.86 -14.55 -0.44
CA VAL A 133 -16.46 -14.57 -0.90
C VAL A 133 -16.36 -14.14 -2.37
N LYS A 134 -17.21 -14.68 -3.25
CA LYS A 134 -17.26 -14.27 -4.67
C LYS A 134 -17.58 -12.79 -4.84
N LYS A 135 -18.52 -12.24 -4.06
CA LYS A 135 -18.86 -10.81 -4.08
C LYS A 135 -17.67 -9.95 -3.64
N ILE A 136 -16.98 -10.34 -2.56
CA ILE A 136 -15.77 -9.63 -2.11
C ILE A 136 -14.75 -9.60 -3.24
N LEU A 137 -14.41 -10.77 -3.81
CA LEU A 137 -13.43 -10.87 -4.90
C LEU A 137 -13.81 -10.01 -6.12
N HIS A 138 -15.10 -9.99 -6.47
CA HIS A 138 -15.59 -9.13 -7.55
C HIS A 138 -15.39 -7.65 -7.23
N HIS A 139 -15.85 -7.19 -6.07
CA HIS A 139 -15.79 -5.78 -5.68
C HIS A 139 -14.37 -5.28 -5.37
N THR A 140 -13.46 -6.16 -4.95
CA THR A 140 -12.04 -5.86 -4.74
C THR A 140 -11.20 -6.07 -5.99
N SER A 141 -11.78 -6.46 -7.12
CA SER A 141 -11.06 -6.52 -8.39
C SER A 141 -10.64 -5.12 -8.84
N PHE A 142 -9.49 -5.01 -9.51
CA PHE A 142 -8.99 -3.70 -9.98
C PHE A 142 -10.01 -2.98 -10.86
N LYS A 143 -10.69 -3.71 -11.75
CA LYS A 143 -11.73 -3.16 -12.64
C LYS A 143 -12.89 -2.57 -11.83
N ALA A 144 -13.42 -3.32 -10.85
CA ALA A 144 -14.54 -2.86 -10.04
C ALA A 144 -14.16 -1.66 -9.16
N MET A 145 -12.99 -1.73 -8.50
CA MET A 145 -12.52 -0.63 -7.66
C MET A 145 -12.22 0.64 -8.47
N LYS A 146 -11.61 0.51 -9.66
CA LYS A 146 -11.32 1.65 -10.55
C LYS A 146 -12.60 2.35 -11.03
N ALA A 147 -13.68 1.60 -11.20
CA ALA A 147 -14.99 2.14 -11.60
C ALA A 147 -15.81 2.71 -10.42
N ASN A 148 -15.37 2.55 -9.17
CA ASN A 148 -16.12 2.98 -7.99
C ASN A 148 -15.67 4.38 -7.52
N PRO A 149 -16.52 5.43 -7.62
CA PRO A 149 -16.18 6.80 -7.22
C PRO A 149 -15.72 6.95 -5.77
N MET A 150 -16.27 6.11 -4.87
CA MET A 150 -15.95 6.15 -3.44
C MET A 150 -14.56 5.62 -3.11
N ILE A 151 -13.91 4.93 -4.06
CA ILE A 151 -12.62 4.25 -3.86
C ILE A 151 -11.54 4.79 -4.80
N ASN A 152 -11.91 5.19 -6.02
CA ASN A 152 -10.98 5.70 -7.02
C ASN A 152 -10.63 7.19 -6.82
N PHE A 153 -11.16 7.81 -5.76
CA PHE A 153 -10.92 9.20 -5.35
C PHE A 153 -11.47 10.26 -6.32
N SER A 154 -12.40 9.89 -7.22
CA SER A 154 -12.98 10.86 -8.16
C SER A 154 -13.97 11.82 -7.50
N VAL A 155 -14.31 11.59 -6.24
CA VAL A 155 -15.16 12.47 -5.42
C VAL A 155 -14.41 13.66 -4.84
N PHE A 156 -13.08 13.62 -4.83
CA PHE A 156 -12.26 14.75 -4.38
C PHE A 156 -12.12 15.78 -5.51
N SER A 157 -12.01 17.06 -5.15
CA SER A 157 -11.79 18.14 -6.11
C SER A 157 -10.39 18.06 -6.71
N GLU A 158 -10.23 18.63 -7.92
CA GLU A 158 -8.94 18.74 -8.61
C GLU A 158 -7.91 19.53 -7.79
N SER A 159 -8.36 20.45 -6.93
CA SER A 159 -7.51 21.17 -5.97
C SER A 159 -6.88 20.31 -4.87
N ILE A 160 -7.32 19.04 -4.74
CA ILE A 160 -6.72 18.05 -3.85
C ILE A 160 -6.09 16.94 -4.71
N PHE A 161 -6.86 16.36 -5.62
CA PHE A 161 -6.44 15.26 -6.48
C PHE A 161 -6.79 15.55 -7.94
N ASP A 162 -5.81 16.02 -8.71
CA ASP A 162 -5.96 16.22 -10.15
C ASP A 162 -5.83 14.89 -10.91
N GLN A 163 -6.98 14.26 -11.13
CA GLN A 163 -7.05 12.98 -11.82
C GLN A 163 -6.75 13.07 -13.33
N SER A 164 -6.73 14.28 -13.90
CA SER A 164 -6.36 14.48 -15.31
C SER A 164 -4.86 14.28 -15.53
N VAL A 165 -4.04 14.63 -14.53
CA VAL A 165 -2.58 14.39 -14.53
C VAL A 165 -2.28 12.90 -14.32
N SER A 166 -2.93 12.28 -13.34
CA SER A 166 -2.85 10.84 -13.12
C SER A 166 -4.05 10.34 -12.32
N SER A 167 -4.67 9.26 -12.78
CA SER A 167 -5.71 8.57 -12.01
C SER A 167 -5.15 7.91 -10.76
N PHE A 168 -5.84 7.99 -9.62
CA PHE A 168 -5.46 7.29 -8.38
C PHE A 168 -5.34 5.77 -8.60
N MET A 169 -6.35 5.17 -9.22
CA MET A 169 -6.35 3.76 -9.63
C MET A 169 -5.66 3.59 -11.00
N ARG A 170 -4.33 3.68 -11.02
CA ARG A 170 -3.52 3.79 -12.24
C ARG A 170 -3.51 2.53 -13.13
N LYS A 171 -2.66 1.54 -12.81
CA LYS A 171 -2.46 0.33 -13.63
C LYS A 171 -2.88 -0.99 -12.98
N GLY A 172 -2.82 -1.11 -11.66
CA GLY A 172 -3.26 -2.33 -10.94
C GLY A 172 -2.46 -3.59 -11.25
N LYS A 173 -1.18 -3.44 -11.60
CA LYS A 173 -0.29 -4.52 -12.02
C LYS A 173 1.05 -4.41 -11.31
N GLN A 174 1.76 -5.52 -11.23
CA GLN A 174 3.19 -5.55 -10.98
C GLN A 174 3.93 -5.12 -12.25
N LEU A 175 5.01 -4.34 -12.13
CA LEU A 175 5.86 -3.98 -13.26
C LEU A 175 6.56 -5.22 -13.82
N GLU A 176 6.33 -5.49 -15.09
CA GLU A 176 7.18 -6.38 -15.88
C GLU A 176 8.37 -5.57 -16.35
N ILE A 177 9.50 -5.64 -15.63
CA ILE A 177 10.73 -5.00 -16.12
C ILE A 177 11.26 -5.87 -17.28
N ILE A 178 11.07 -5.38 -18.50
CA ILE A 178 11.65 -5.93 -19.73
C ILE A 178 13.17 -5.74 -19.62
N GLY A 179 13.92 -6.85 -19.57
CA GLY A 179 15.38 -6.86 -19.41
C GLY A 179 15.82 -7.30 -18.01
N GLN A 180 16.08 -8.59 -17.87
CA GLN A 180 16.89 -9.24 -16.83
C GLN A 180 17.07 -8.51 -15.49
N VAL A 181 16.01 -8.40 -14.68
CA VAL A 181 16.02 -8.77 -13.24
C VAL A 181 14.55 -9.04 -12.90
N ARG A 182 14.07 -10.28 -13.08
CA ARG A 182 13.09 -10.77 -12.10
C ARG A 182 13.83 -10.60 -10.78
N LEU A 183 13.36 -9.70 -9.91
CA LEU A 183 13.70 -9.80 -8.50
C LEU A 183 13.09 -11.14 -8.10
N THR A 184 13.88 -12.21 -8.29
CA THR A 184 13.45 -13.56 -8.05
C THR A 184 13.00 -13.56 -6.62
N ARG A 185 11.70 -13.80 -6.40
CA ARG A 185 11.23 -14.36 -5.14
C ARG A 185 12.24 -15.46 -4.80
N PRO A 186 13.05 -15.33 -3.75
CA PRO A 186 13.74 -16.52 -3.29
C PRO A 186 12.62 -17.51 -2.93
N PRO A 187 12.73 -18.77 -3.36
CA PRO A 187 11.62 -19.73 -3.33
C PRO A 187 11.12 -19.84 -1.88
N LYS A 188 9.93 -19.30 -1.62
CA LYS A 188 9.26 -19.36 -0.31
C LYS A 188 10.11 -18.88 0.89
N CYS A 189 10.82 -17.76 0.80
CA CYS A 189 11.51 -17.24 1.99
C CYS A 189 10.52 -16.60 2.98
N ARG A 190 10.38 -17.25 4.15
CA ARG A 190 9.79 -16.71 5.39
C ARG A 190 10.70 -15.67 6.09
N HIS A 191 11.68 -15.12 5.37
CA HIS A 191 12.70 -14.21 5.89
C HIS A 191 12.39 -12.79 5.41
N PRO A 192 12.81 -11.73 6.15
CA PRO A 192 12.66 -10.35 5.69
C PRO A 192 13.13 -10.25 4.25
N PRO A 193 12.42 -9.53 3.37
CA PRO A 193 12.93 -9.36 2.02
C PRO A 193 14.29 -8.68 2.18
N SER A 194 15.34 -9.35 1.72
CA SER A 194 16.68 -8.79 1.66
C SER A 194 16.66 -7.71 0.58
N TYR A 195 16.07 -6.57 0.93
CA TYR A 195 16.08 -5.38 0.11
C TYR A 195 17.50 -4.83 0.22
N CYS A 196 18.37 -5.32 -0.66
CA CYS A 196 19.68 -4.74 -0.82
C CYS A 196 19.46 -3.26 -1.22
N ARG A 197 20.09 -2.32 -0.51
CA ARG A 197 20.12 -0.90 -0.94
C ARG A 197 20.74 -0.75 -2.35
N ASP A 198 21.35 -1.81 -2.88
CA ASP A 198 21.78 -1.99 -4.27
C ASP A 198 20.59 -2.12 -5.26
N VAL A 199 19.73 -1.10 -5.33
CA VAL A 199 18.84 -0.94 -6.49
C VAL A 199 19.69 -0.44 -7.67
N ARG A 200 20.43 -1.36 -8.33
CA ARG A 200 21.05 -1.05 -9.63
C ARG A 200 19.97 -1.09 -10.71
N ILE A 201 19.87 0.00 -11.48
CA ILE A 201 18.92 0.16 -12.59
C ILE A 201 19.64 -0.18 -13.89
N PRO A 202 19.19 -1.18 -14.69
CA PRO A 202 19.40 -1.13 -16.12
C PRO A 202 18.47 -0.05 -16.70
N HIS A 203 19.00 0.85 -17.52
CA HIS A 203 18.26 1.94 -18.18
C HIS A 203 16.86 1.48 -18.62
N MET A 204 15.80 2.04 -18.02
CA MET A 204 14.42 1.87 -18.50
C MET A 204 14.15 2.93 -19.56
N SER A 205 13.97 2.52 -20.82
CA SER A 205 13.35 3.38 -21.82
C SER A 205 11.86 3.50 -21.52
N MET A 206 11.37 4.71 -21.32
CA MET A 206 9.93 4.96 -21.22
C MET A 206 9.33 4.96 -22.63
N SER A 207 8.69 3.85 -22.99
CA SER A 207 7.72 3.76 -24.10
C SER A 207 6.38 3.28 -23.57
#